data_AF-A0A537H729-F1
#
_entry.id   AF-A0A537H729-F1
#
_cell.length_a   1.000
_cell.length_b   1.000
_cell.length_c   1.000
_cell.angle_alpha   90.00
_cell.angle_beta   90.00
_cell.angle_gamma   90.00
#
_symmetry.space_group_name_H-M   'P 1'
#
loop_
_entity.id
_entity.type
_entity.pdbx_description
1 polymer ?
#
loop_
_entity_poly.entity_id
_entity_poly.type
_entity_poly.pdbx_seq_one_letter_code
_entity_poly.pdbx_strand_id
1 'polypeptide(L)'
;MMKITRKLLQNCGPAIRLAAISLILCGLVFPLVITGVAQLIFPSQANGSLVQFHDKAVGSSLIAQSFSLPIFFHPRNGSASGVDPDITVQDAYSQIPRINSATGLSVDLLQQLVNQNEEGTFWIFGTPYVNVLRLNLALIQTNNAAYSRFQ
;
A
#
# COMPACT_ATOMS: atom_id res chain seq x y z
N MET A 1 12.23 16.50 -55.49
CA MET A 1 12.95 15.85 -54.37
C MET A 1 13.76 16.84 -53.51
N MET A 2 14.75 17.57 -54.06
CA MET A 2 15.65 18.47 -53.28
C MET A 2 15.01 19.64 -52.50
N LYS A 3 13.81 20.11 -52.86
CA LYS A 3 13.09 21.17 -52.11
C LYS A 3 12.50 20.67 -50.79
N ILE A 4 12.13 19.38 -50.75
CA ILE A 4 11.54 18.74 -49.58
C ILE A 4 12.62 18.53 -48.50
N THR A 5 13.80 18.04 -48.90
CA THR A 5 14.92 17.78 -47.98
C THR A 5 15.43 19.04 -47.29
N ARG A 6 15.47 20.19 -47.99
CA ARG A 6 15.84 21.48 -47.37
C ARG A 6 14.82 22.00 -46.37
N LYS A 7 13.51 21.83 -46.66
CA LYS A 7 12.43 22.20 -45.75
C LYS A 7 12.43 21.33 -44.49
N LEU A 8 12.77 20.05 -44.63
CA LEU A 8 12.97 19.14 -43.50
C LEU A 8 14.17 19.55 -42.64
N LEU A 9 15.32 19.86 -43.26
CA LEU A 9 16.53 20.31 -42.54
C LEU A 9 16.31 21.63 -41.77
N GLN A 10 15.54 22.57 -42.33
CA GLN A 10 15.20 23.84 -41.67
C GLN A 10 14.29 23.66 -40.45
N ASN A 11 13.42 22.64 -40.44
CA ASN A 11 12.49 22.38 -39.35
C ASN A 11 13.10 21.57 -38.19
N CYS A 12 14.27 20.94 -38.39
CA CYS A 12 14.94 20.16 -37.34
C CYS A 12 15.28 21.00 -36.10
N GLY A 13 15.74 22.25 -36.28
CA GLY A 13 16.08 23.14 -35.16
C GLY A 13 14.89 23.45 -34.24
N PRO A 14 13.78 24.00 -34.76
CA PRO A 14 12.56 24.20 -33.99
C PRO A 14 12.00 22.92 -33.36
N ALA A 15 12.04 21.79 -34.09
CA ALA A 15 11.57 20.50 -33.57
C ALA A 15 12.40 20.03 -32.36
N ILE A 16 13.74 20.12 -32.44
CA ILE A 16 14.62 19.77 -31.32
C ILE A 16 14.39 20.68 -30.11
N ARG A 17 14.17 21.99 -30.33
CA ARG A 17 13.88 22.92 -29.23
C ARG A 17 12.57 22.62 -28.53
N LEU A 18 11.51 22.36 -29.30
CA LEU A 18 10.22 21.97 -28.73
C LEU A 18 10.32 20.63 -28.00
N ALA A 19 11.06 19.67 -28.54
CA ALA A 19 11.33 18.40 -27.87
C ALA A 19 12.10 18.60 -26.55
N ALA A 20 13.13 19.45 -26.53
CA ALA A 20 13.90 19.76 -25.33
C ALA A 20 13.06 20.49 -24.28
N ILE A 21 12.24 21.46 -24.68
CA ILE A 21 11.31 22.15 -23.78
C ILE A 21 10.31 21.17 -23.19
N SER A 22 9.71 20.31 -24.03
CA SER A 22 8.78 19.27 -23.58
C SER A 22 9.44 18.30 -22.60
N LEU A 23 10.66 17.85 -22.90
CA LEU A 23 11.43 16.97 -22.03
C LEU A 23 11.73 17.61 -20.67
N ILE A 24 12.14 18.88 -20.65
CA ILE A 24 12.43 19.60 -19.40
C ILE A 24 11.13 19.82 -18.61
N LEU A 25 10.07 20.25 -19.28
CA LEU A 25 8.81 20.54 -18.63
C LEU A 25 8.18 19.28 -18.03
N CYS A 26 8.03 18.22 -18.82
CA CYS A 26 7.36 16.99 -18.39
C CYS A 26 8.30 16.05 -17.60
N GLY A 27 9.60 16.04 -17.89
CA GLY A 27 10.57 15.14 -17.29
C GLY A 27 11.27 15.69 -16.04
N LEU A 28 11.25 17.00 -15.81
CA LEU A 28 11.93 17.62 -14.67
C LEU A 28 11.05 18.60 -13.90
N VAL A 29 10.50 19.62 -14.56
CA VAL A 29 9.72 20.65 -13.87
C VAL A 29 8.45 20.05 -13.25
N PHE A 30 7.67 19.32 -14.03
CA PHE A 30 6.43 18.70 -13.57
C PHE A 30 6.64 17.73 -12.39
N PRO A 31 7.52 16.71 -12.47
CA PRO A 31 7.71 15.79 -11.35
C PRO A 31 8.24 16.50 -10.10
N LEU A 32 9.16 17.46 -10.22
CA LEU A 32 9.67 18.20 -9.05
C LEU A 32 8.58 19.03 -8.38
N VAL A 33 7.75 19.71 -9.17
CA VAL A 33 6.62 20.50 -8.62
C VAL A 33 5.62 19.57 -7.94
N ILE A 34 5.20 18.49 -8.58
CA ILE A 34 4.24 17.54 -8.00
C ILE A 34 4.80 16.86 -6.75
N THR A 35 6.05 16.40 -6.78
CA THR A 35 6.69 15.80 -5.60
C THR A 35 6.84 16.82 -4.47
N GLY A 36 7.24 18.06 -4.76
CA GLY A 36 7.34 19.12 -3.76
C GLY A 36 6.00 19.40 -3.09
N VAL A 37 4.94 19.56 -3.88
CA VAL A 37 3.57 19.76 -3.37
C VAL A 37 3.10 18.56 -2.57
N ALA A 38 3.33 17.34 -3.05
CA ALA A 38 2.94 16.12 -2.36
C ALA A 38 3.64 15.98 -1.00
N GLN A 39 4.93 16.31 -0.90
CA GLN A 39 5.66 16.27 0.36
C GLN A 39 5.18 17.33 1.37
N LEU A 40 4.67 18.47 0.90
CA LEU A 40 4.12 19.52 1.77
C LEU A 40 2.73 19.17 2.31
N ILE A 41 1.85 18.62 1.47
CA ILE A 41 0.44 18.40 1.84
C ILE A 41 0.22 16.98 2.39
N PHE A 42 0.91 15.97 1.84
CA PHE A 42 0.69 14.55 2.11
C PHE A 42 2.02 13.80 2.31
N PRO A 43 2.84 14.17 3.31
CA PRO A 43 4.18 13.59 3.49
C PRO A 43 4.14 12.09 3.74
N SER A 44 3.18 11.57 4.51
CA SER A 44 3.15 10.12 4.81
C SER A 44 2.87 9.29 3.55
N GLN A 45 1.96 9.73 2.67
CA GLN A 45 1.64 9.06 1.41
C GLN A 45 2.75 9.24 0.36
N ALA A 46 3.33 10.43 0.27
CA ALA A 46 4.44 10.72 -0.63
C ALA A 46 5.68 9.87 -0.33
N ASN A 47 5.86 9.46 0.94
CA ASN A 47 6.92 8.57 1.39
C ASN A 47 6.49 7.09 1.45
N GLY A 48 5.34 6.73 0.87
CA GLY A 48 4.91 5.33 0.68
C GLY A 48 4.06 4.74 1.81
N SER A 49 3.45 5.57 2.66
CA SER A 49 2.54 5.15 3.74
C SER A 49 3.14 4.09 4.67
N LEU A 50 4.38 4.36 5.11
CA LEU A 50 5.13 3.46 5.98
C LEU A 50 4.41 3.24 7.31
N VAL A 51 4.39 1.98 7.75
CA VAL A 51 3.86 1.55 9.04
C VAL A 51 5.02 1.27 9.98
N GLN A 52 4.97 1.85 11.17
CA GLN A 52 6.03 1.76 12.17
C GLN A 52 5.59 0.94 13.39
N PHE A 53 6.52 0.19 13.96
CA PHE A 53 6.34 -0.57 15.19
C PHE A 53 7.61 -0.42 16.05
N HIS A 54 7.48 0.13 17.26
CA HIS A 54 8.62 0.44 18.15
C HIS A 54 9.74 1.24 17.44
N ASP A 55 9.37 2.35 16.81
CA ASP A 55 10.28 3.26 16.09
C ASP A 55 11.04 2.63 14.92
N LYS A 56 10.64 1.44 14.48
CA LYS A 56 11.18 0.76 13.29
C LYS A 56 10.12 0.68 12.20
N ALA A 57 10.51 1.01 10.97
CA ALA A 57 9.66 0.80 9.81
C ALA A 57 9.53 -0.72 9.55
N VAL A 58 8.32 -1.25 9.69
CA VAL A 58 8.03 -2.69 9.53
C VAL A 58 7.38 -3.01 8.19
N GLY A 59 6.93 -2.01 7.45
CA GLY A 59 6.35 -2.19 6.12
C GLY A 59 5.62 -0.95 5.63
N SER A 60 4.73 -1.14 4.66
CA SER A 60 3.82 -0.11 4.14
C SER A 60 2.39 -0.62 4.25
N SER A 61 1.44 0.27 4.52
CA SER A 61 0.03 -0.11 4.50
C SER A 61 -0.48 -0.44 3.09
N LEU A 62 0.31 -0.14 2.04
CA LEU A 62 -0.04 -0.35 0.64
C LEU A 62 0.53 -1.66 0.07
N ILE A 63 1.31 -2.42 0.85
CA ILE A 63 2.02 -3.61 0.37
C ILE A 63 1.79 -4.78 1.32
N ALA A 64 1.24 -5.87 0.76
CA ALA A 64 1.10 -7.13 1.48
C ALA A 64 2.44 -7.66 1.99
N GLN A 65 2.46 -8.07 3.26
CA GLN A 65 3.58 -8.80 3.84
C GLN A 65 3.26 -10.29 3.87
N SER A 66 4.28 -11.13 3.69
CA SER A 66 4.11 -12.59 3.78
C SER A 66 4.01 -13.02 5.24
N PHE A 67 2.81 -13.34 5.69
CA PHE A 67 2.57 -13.98 6.99
C PHE A 67 2.35 -15.48 6.77
N SER A 68 3.25 -16.32 7.28
CA SER A 68 3.18 -17.79 7.15
C SER A 68 2.72 -18.49 8.43
N LEU A 69 2.97 -17.88 9.59
CA LEU A 69 2.65 -18.48 10.88
C LEU A 69 1.14 -18.52 11.14
N PRO A 70 0.58 -19.59 11.72
CA PRO A 70 -0.85 -19.75 11.95
C PRO A 70 -1.43 -18.76 12.98
N ILE A 71 -0.55 -18.09 13.74
CA ILE A 71 -0.88 -17.09 14.75
C ILE A 71 -1.28 -15.73 14.15
N PHE A 72 -0.96 -15.47 12.88
CA PHE A 72 -1.27 -14.20 12.22
C PHE A 72 -2.44 -14.32 11.25
N PHE A 73 -3.08 -13.20 10.94
CA PHE A 73 -3.94 -13.08 9.77
C PHE A 73 -3.08 -13.12 8.50
N HIS A 74 -3.59 -13.81 7.48
CA HIS A 74 -2.91 -14.01 6.21
C HIS A 74 -3.58 -13.21 5.10
N PRO A 75 -2.80 -12.62 4.19
CA PRO A 75 -3.33 -11.99 2.99
C PRO A 75 -3.87 -13.06 2.02
N ARG A 76 -4.64 -12.62 1.03
CA ARG A 76 -5.20 -13.51 0.00
C ARG A 76 -4.09 -14.13 -0.85
N ASN A 77 -4.26 -15.41 -1.18
CA ASN A 77 -3.43 -16.09 -2.16
C ASN A 77 -3.86 -15.71 -3.58
N GLY A 78 -3.01 -14.99 -4.31
CA GLY A 78 -3.21 -14.71 -5.74
C GLY A 78 -4.08 -13.49 -6.05
N SER A 79 -3.69 -12.30 -5.57
CA SER A 79 -4.25 -11.04 -6.07
C SER A 79 -3.70 -10.68 -7.47
N ALA A 80 -4.45 -9.90 -8.24
CA ALA A 80 -4.04 -9.41 -9.56
C ALA A 80 -2.73 -8.60 -9.51
N SER A 81 -2.48 -7.87 -8.42
CA SER A 81 -1.22 -7.14 -8.19
C SER A 81 -0.12 -8.01 -7.60
N GLY A 82 -0.46 -9.18 -7.02
CA GLY A 82 0.44 -10.02 -6.25
C GLY A 82 0.84 -9.46 -4.87
N VAL A 83 0.39 -8.25 -4.51
CA VAL A 83 0.83 -7.54 -3.29
C VAL A 83 -0.31 -6.84 -2.55
N ASP A 84 -1.53 -7.35 -2.69
CA ASP A 84 -2.75 -6.79 -2.09
C ASP A 84 -2.75 -6.90 -0.55
N PRO A 85 -2.63 -5.77 0.16
CA PRO A 85 -2.52 -5.77 1.62
C PRO A 85 -3.87 -6.03 2.31
N ASP A 86 -4.97 -5.99 1.56
CA ASP A 86 -6.31 -5.95 2.11
C ASP A 86 -7.06 -7.27 1.87
N ILE A 87 -7.87 -7.65 2.84
CA ILE A 87 -8.79 -8.78 2.74
C ILE A 87 -10.20 -8.33 3.12
N THR A 88 -11.21 -9.07 2.66
CA THR A 88 -12.58 -8.75 3.09
C THR A 88 -12.73 -9.01 4.58
N VAL A 89 -13.64 -8.27 5.23
CA VAL A 89 -13.95 -8.48 6.65
C VAL A 89 -14.36 -9.95 6.90
N GLN A 90 -15.11 -10.53 5.96
CA GLN A 90 -15.53 -11.94 6.02
C GLN A 90 -14.36 -12.94 5.92
N ASP A 91 -13.36 -12.64 5.09
CA ASP A 91 -12.15 -13.46 5.00
C ASP A 91 -11.35 -13.41 6.31
N ALA A 92 -11.28 -12.24 6.96
CA ALA A 92 -10.65 -12.10 8.26
C ALA A 92 -11.38 -12.93 9.32
N TYR A 93 -12.71 -12.87 9.37
CA TYR A 93 -13.52 -13.70 10.27
C TYR A 93 -13.30 -15.19 10.07
N SER A 94 -13.15 -15.63 8.82
CA SER A 94 -12.92 -17.04 8.49
C SER A 94 -11.59 -17.58 9.01
N GLN A 95 -10.62 -16.71 9.31
CA GLN A 95 -9.31 -17.10 9.86
C GLN A 95 -9.27 -17.17 11.39
N ILE A 96 -10.26 -16.59 12.08
CA ILE A 96 -10.30 -16.51 13.56
C ILE A 96 -10.19 -17.90 14.23
N PRO A 97 -10.90 -18.96 13.81
CA PRO A 97 -10.81 -20.26 14.47
C PRO A 97 -9.39 -20.83 14.48
N ARG A 98 -8.63 -20.60 13.41
CA ARG A 98 -7.22 -21.03 13.29
C ARG A 98 -6.35 -20.27 14.29
N ILE A 99 -6.48 -18.95 14.33
CA ILE A 99 -5.67 -18.08 15.20
C ILE A 99 -6.00 -18.36 16.67
N ASN A 100 -7.29 -18.50 17.02
CA ASN A 100 -7.74 -18.89 18.34
C ASN A 100 -7.07 -20.20 18.78
N SER A 101 -7.12 -21.24 17.94
CA SER A 101 -6.51 -22.54 18.24
C SER A 101 -4.99 -22.47 18.42
N ALA A 102 -4.31 -21.60 17.66
CA ALA A 102 -2.85 -21.47 17.69
C ALA A 102 -2.33 -20.58 18.85
N THR A 103 -3.11 -19.58 19.28
CA THR A 103 -2.67 -18.56 20.25
C THR A 103 -3.33 -18.70 21.62
N GLY A 104 -4.53 -19.29 21.68
CA GLY A 104 -5.40 -19.32 22.86
C GLY A 104 -6.20 -18.04 23.10
N LEU A 105 -6.17 -17.05 22.19
CA LEU A 105 -6.92 -15.80 22.31
C LEU A 105 -8.42 -16.04 22.11
N SER A 106 -9.30 -15.34 22.85
CA SER A 106 -10.74 -15.51 22.72
C SER A 106 -11.25 -15.09 21.33
N VAL A 107 -12.28 -15.80 20.85
CA VAL A 107 -12.94 -15.49 19.57
C VAL A 107 -13.51 -14.06 19.59
N ASP A 108 -14.14 -13.66 20.69
CA ASP A 108 -14.75 -12.33 20.84
C ASP A 108 -13.71 -11.21 20.69
N LEU A 109 -12.52 -11.38 21.29
CA LEU A 109 -11.42 -10.43 21.17
C LEU A 109 -10.93 -10.32 19.71
N LEU A 110 -10.77 -11.45 19.04
CA LEU A 110 -10.34 -11.46 17.64
C LEU A 110 -11.39 -10.81 16.73
N GLN A 111 -12.68 -11.04 16.97
CA GLN A 111 -13.76 -10.38 16.24
C GLN A 111 -13.78 -8.87 16.50
N GLN A 112 -13.59 -8.45 17.75
CA GLN A 112 -13.49 -7.05 18.11
C GLN A 112 -12.31 -6.36 17.40
N LEU A 113 -11.15 -7.01 17.33
CA LEU A 113 -9.98 -6.47 16.61
C LEU A 113 -10.24 -6.30 15.12
N VAL A 114 -10.93 -7.24 14.48
CA VAL A 114 -11.32 -7.13 13.06
C VAL A 114 -12.24 -5.92 12.86
N ASN A 115 -13.29 -5.78 13.68
CA ASN A 115 -14.23 -4.65 13.58
C ASN A 115 -13.56 -3.29 13.83
N GLN A 116 -12.59 -3.22 14.75
CA GLN A 116 -11.87 -1.98 15.06
C GLN A 116 -10.92 -1.53 13.94
N ASN A 117 -10.50 -2.46 13.08
CA ASN A 117 -9.61 -2.20 11.95
C ASN A 117 -10.35 -2.25 10.60
N GLU A 118 -11.68 -2.26 10.61
CA GLU A 118 -12.50 -2.19 9.40
C GLU A 118 -12.36 -0.80 8.76
N GLU A 119 -11.92 -0.78 7.51
CA GLU A 119 -11.86 0.42 6.69
C GLU A 119 -13.11 0.47 5.81
N GLY A 120 -13.93 1.49 6.07
CA GLY A 120 -15.18 1.71 5.37
C GLY A 120 -14.94 2.22 3.95
N THR A 121 -15.57 1.57 2.98
CA THR A 121 -15.70 2.11 1.61
C THR A 121 -17.11 2.64 1.44
N PHE A 122 -17.26 3.76 0.73
CA PHE A 122 -18.58 4.25 0.38
C PHE A 122 -19.28 3.21 -0.53
N TRP A 123 -20.54 2.91 -0.26
CA TRP A 123 -21.25 1.71 -0.74
C TRP A 123 -21.21 1.43 -2.26
N ILE A 124 -21.03 2.46 -3.11
CA ILE A 124 -20.90 2.27 -4.58
C ILE A 124 -19.48 1.92 -5.04
N PHE A 125 -18.47 2.17 -4.20
CA PHE A 125 -17.06 2.08 -4.56
C PHE A 125 -16.38 0.82 -4.03
N GLY A 126 -17.10 -0.03 -3.28
CA GLY A 126 -16.58 -1.31 -2.83
C GLY A 126 -17.20 -1.81 -1.54
N THR A 127 -16.74 -2.98 -1.10
CA THR A 127 -17.07 -3.56 0.20
C THR A 127 -16.09 -3.09 1.26
N PRO A 128 -16.47 -3.10 2.55
CA PRO A 128 -15.52 -2.91 3.64
C PRO A 128 -14.41 -3.96 3.61
N TYR A 129 -13.23 -3.56 4.05
CA TYR A 129 -12.03 -4.39 4.06
C TYR A 129 -11.21 -4.14 5.32
N VAL A 130 -10.21 -5.01 5.55
CA VAL A 130 -9.24 -4.84 6.62
C VAL A 130 -7.84 -4.99 6.06
N ASN A 131 -6.94 -4.11 6.51
CA ASN A 131 -5.53 -4.18 6.16
C ASN A 131 -4.80 -5.21 7.04
N VAL A 132 -4.21 -6.23 6.41
CA VAL A 132 -3.62 -7.37 7.14
C VAL A 132 -2.43 -6.96 8.00
N LEU A 133 -1.57 -6.07 7.51
CA LEU A 133 -0.40 -5.60 8.27
C LEU A 133 -0.86 -4.83 9.52
N ARG A 134 -1.78 -3.87 9.37
CA ARG A 134 -2.32 -3.10 10.50
C ARG A 134 -3.02 -3.99 11.51
N LEU A 135 -3.86 -4.92 11.05
CA LEU A 135 -4.57 -5.86 11.90
C LEU A 135 -3.61 -6.75 12.70
N ASN A 136 -2.56 -7.27 12.08
CA ASN A 136 -1.54 -8.07 12.76
C ASN A 136 -0.73 -7.25 13.77
N LEU A 137 -0.43 -5.98 13.48
CA LEU A 137 0.23 -5.11 14.45
C LEU A 137 -0.68 -4.81 15.65
N ALA A 138 -1.96 -4.51 15.41
CA ALA A 138 -2.95 -4.33 16.48
C ALA A 138 -3.09 -5.58 17.36
N LEU A 139 -3.04 -6.76 16.74
CA LEU A 139 -3.06 -8.06 17.43
C LEU A 139 -1.85 -8.24 18.35
N ILE A 140 -0.64 -7.91 17.87
CA ILE A 140 0.60 -7.98 18.67
C ILE A 140 0.58 -6.95 19.80
N GLN A 141 0.16 -5.71 19.53
CA GLN A 141 0.10 -4.63 20.52
C GLN A 141 -0.87 -4.94 21.66
N THR A 142 -2.06 -5.44 21.32
CA THR A 142 -3.11 -5.77 22.30
C THR A 142 -2.71 -6.97 23.16
N ASN A 143 -1.96 -7.93 22.60
CA ASN A 143 -1.67 -9.21 23.25
C ASN A 143 -0.18 -9.54 23.31
N ASN A 144 0.64 -8.58 23.72
CA ASN A 144 2.11 -8.75 23.75
C ASN A 144 2.54 -10.02 24.51
N ALA A 145 1.91 -10.35 25.64
CA ALA A 145 2.20 -11.56 26.40
C ALA A 145 1.96 -12.87 25.61
N ALA A 146 0.97 -12.89 24.70
CA ALA A 146 0.70 -14.04 23.85
C ALA A 146 1.70 -14.15 22.69
N TYR A 147 2.33 -13.06 22.26
CA TYR A 147 3.25 -13.01 21.13
C TYR A 147 4.73 -12.98 21.52
N SER A 148 5.06 -12.58 22.75
CA SER A 148 6.44 -12.59 23.27
C SER A 148 7.04 -13.98 23.32
N ARG A 149 6.22 -15.04 23.44
CA ARG A 149 6.67 -16.45 23.39
C ARG A 149 7.11 -16.94 22.00
N PHE A 150 6.89 -16.13 20.96
CA PHE A 150 7.22 -16.45 19.56
C PHE A 150 8.30 -15.53 18.97
N GLN A 151 8.88 -14.63 19.78
CA GLN A 151 10.05 -13.80 19.44
C GLN A 151 11.35 -14.56 19.73
#